data_AF-A0AAU9QVJ9-F1
#
_entry.id   AF-A0AAU9QVJ9-F1
#
_cell.length_a   1.000
_cell.length_b   1.000
_cell.length_c   1.000
_cell.angle_alpha   90.00
_cell.angle_beta   90.00
_cell.angle_gamma   90.00
#
_symmetry.space_group_name_H-M   'P 1'
#
loop_
_entity.id
_entity.type
_entity.pdbx_description
1 polymer ?
#
loop_
_entity_poly.entity_id
_entity_poly.type
_entity_poly.pdbx_seq_one_letter_code
_entity_poly.pdbx_strand_id
1 'polypeptide(L)'
;MFKNVKHVRNLALMMVVFWISFDVAGIYTLSMSGAVSTGVVLLVLQFIVIQFGNQMVQNNKNSKNSDLKNALIASGLPRSERLNEATIRKTYGGRNASILLFAPAAMLAFTCSKVAFTVEPVVFSGIFLSASIFMAMYPIYIAAKNVDKSGEKEATAE
;
A
#
# COMPACT_ATOMS: atom_id res chain seq x y z
N MET A 1 6.78 18.24 -5.31
CA MET A 1 7.48 17.37 -4.34
C MET A 1 6.83 15.99 -4.21
N PHE A 2 5.57 15.88 -3.77
CA PHE A 2 4.86 14.60 -3.61
C PHE A 2 4.88 13.67 -4.84
N LYS A 3 4.67 14.21 -6.05
CA LYS A 3 4.72 13.45 -7.31
C LYS A 3 6.06 12.73 -7.50
N ASN A 4 7.18 13.38 -7.22
CA ASN A 4 8.51 12.80 -7.37
C ASN A 4 8.74 11.70 -6.33
N VAL A 5 8.36 11.92 -5.07
CA VAL A 5 8.47 10.92 -3.99
C VAL A 5 7.65 9.67 -4.32
N LYS A 6 6.42 9.84 -4.84
CA LYS A 6 5.57 8.74 -5.32
C LYS A 6 6.21 7.95 -6.46
N HIS A 7 6.80 8.63 -7.45
CA HIS A 7 7.49 7.96 -8.55
C HIS A 7 8.70 7.15 -8.06
N VAL A 8 9.50 7.72 -7.16
CA VAL A 8 10.65 7.01 -6.56
C VAL A 8 10.19 5.79 -5.77
N ARG A 9 9.11 5.90 -4.97
CA ARG A 9 8.54 4.75 -4.25
C ARG A 9 8.03 3.66 -5.20
N ASN A 10 7.35 4.03 -6.29
CA ASN A 10 6.85 3.06 -7.27
C ASN A 10 7.98 2.37 -8.04
N LEU A 11 9.05 3.11 -8.34
CA LEU A 11 10.26 2.53 -8.92
C LEU A 11 10.91 1.53 -7.96
N ALA A 12 11.04 1.89 -6.68
CA ALA A 12 11.56 1.00 -5.65
C ALA A 12 10.70 -0.28 -5.50
N LEU A 13 9.36 -0.15 -5.52
CA LEU A 13 8.45 -1.30 -5.53
C LEU A 13 8.70 -2.23 -6.73
N MET A 14 8.77 -1.67 -7.95
CA MET A 14 9.03 -2.48 -9.14
C MET A 14 10.39 -3.17 -9.08
N MET A 15 11.43 -2.47 -8.61
CA MET A 15 12.76 -3.05 -8.46
C MET A 15 12.74 -4.23 -7.49
N VAL A 16 12.13 -4.09 -6.31
CA VAL A 16 12.02 -5.21 -5.34
C VAL A 16 11.28 -6.41 -5.95
N VAL A 17 10.20 -6.18 -6.69
CA VAL A 17 9.46 -7.25 -7.38
C VAL A 17 10.32 -7.95 -8.42
N PHE A 18 11.08 -7.20 -9.24
CA PHE A 18 12.00 -7.78 -10.21
C PHE A 18 13.11 -8.59 -9.54
N TRP A 19 13.71 -8.06 -8.47
CA TRP A 19 14.75 -8.75 -7.72
C TRP A 19 14.26 -10.07 -7.11
N ILE A 20 13.08 -10.06 -6.47
CA ILE A 20 12.45 -11.29 -5.96
C ILE A 20 12.21 -12.27 -7.11
N SER A 21 11.72 -11.79 -8.26
CA SER A 21 11.41 -12.65 -9.41
C SER A 21 12.67 -13.29 -10.01
N PHE A 22 13.78 -12.54 -10.11
CA PHE A 22 15.05 -13.05 -10.61
C PHE A 22 15.71 -14.05 -9.67
N ASP A 23 15.57 -13.86 -8.35
CA ASP A 23 16.05 -14.80 -7.35
C ASP A 23 15.27 -16.12 -7.39
N VAL A 24 13.93 -16.04 -7.43
CA VAL A 24 13.06 -17.23 -7.58
C VAL A 24 13.31 -17.96 -8.91
N ALA A 25 13.62 -17.24 -9.98
CA ALA A 25 13.94 -17.82 -11.28
C ALA A 25 15.39 -18.36 -11.36
N GLY A 26 16.22 -18.17 -10.34
CA GLY A 26 17.62 -18.61 -10.33
C GLY A 26 18.54 -17.83 -11.27
N ILE A 27 18.11 -16.66 -11.75
CA ILE A 27 18.88 -15.80 -12.67
C ILE A 27 19.96 -15.02 -11.91
N TYR A 28 19.63 -14.55 -10.70
CA TYR A 28 20.54 -13.82 -9.82
C TYR A 28 20.27 -14.16 -8.37
N THR A 29 21.31 -14.44 -7.58
CA THR A 29 21.18 -14.67 -6.14
C THR A 29 21.20 -13.36 -5.37
N LEU A 30 20.12 -13.06 -4.66
CA LEU A 30 20.00 -11.87 -3.83
C LEU A 30 20.82 -12.06 -2.54
N SER A 31 21.71 -11.12 -2.22
CA SER A 31 22.43 -11.16 -0.94
C SER A 31 21.53 -10.72 0.21
N MET A 32 21.80 -11.22 1.44
CA MET A 32 21.02 -10.83 2.62
C MET A 32 21.08 -9.32 2.88
N SER A 33 22.27 -8.72 2.77
CA SER A 33 22.44 -7.26 2.93
C SER A 33 21.70 -6.48 1.84
N GLY A 34 21.68 -6.98 0.61
CA GLY A 34 20.91 -6.41 -0.50
C GLY A 34 19.41 -6.47 -0.25
N ALA A 35 18.90 -7.63 0.18
CA ALA A 35 17.48 -7.83 0.48
C ALA A 35 16.98 -6.91 1.60
N VAL A 36 17.74 -6.82 2.71
CA VAL A 36 17.40 -6.00 3.87
C VAL A 36 17.51 -4.51 3.52
N SER A 37 18.60 -4.07 2.91
CA SER A 37 18.77 -2.66 2.54
C SER A 37 17.69 -2.17 1.58
N THR A 38 17.39 -2.95 0.53
CA THR A 38 16.36 -2.59 -0.44
C THR A 38 14.97 -2.58 0.20
N GLY A 39 14.67 -3.54 1.09
CA GLY A 39 13.43 -3.59 1.84
C GLY A 39 13.24 -2.42 2.79
N VAL A 40 14.29 -2.03 3.53
CA VAL A 40 14.27 -0.87 4.44
C VAL A 40 14.11 0.43 3.65
N VAL A 41 14.82 0.60 2.54
CA VAL A 41 14.65 1.77 1.67
C VAL A 41 13.22 1.89 1.16
N LEU A 42 12.62 0.76 0.76
CA LEU A 42 11.21 0.73 0.33
C LEU A 42 10.27 1.16 1.47
N LEU A 43 10.45 0.64 2.68
CA LEU A 43 9.65 1.04 3.84
C LEU A 43 9.76 2.53 4.15
N VAL A 44 10.98 3.07 4.15
CA VAL A 44 11.24 4.49 4.42
C VAL A 44 10.56 5.36 3.36
N LEU A 45 10.71 5.01 2.07
CA LEU A 45 10.03 5.72 0.99
C LEU A 45 8.51 5.66 1.12
N GLN A 46 7.95 4.50 1.49
CA GLN A 46 6.52 4.35 1.72
C GLN A 46 6.03 5.23 2.88
N PHE A 47 6.79 5.29 3.98
CA PHE A 47 6.48 6.17 5.09
C PHE A 47 6.50 7.65 4.68
N ILE A 48 7.52 8.07 3.93
CA ILE A 48 7.64 9.44 3.43
C ILE A 48 6.46 9.79 2.50
N VAL A 49 6.05 8.88 1.60
CA VAL A 49 4.87 9.09 0.75
C VAL A 49 3.62 9.32 1.59
N ILE A 50 3.39 8.52 2.64
CA ILE A 50 2.21 8.69 3.51
C ILE A 50 2.26 10.03 4.23
N GLN A 51 3.42 10.46 4.73
CA GLN A 51 3.58 11.75 5.41
C GLN A 51 3.23 12.93 4.49
N PHE A 52 3.83 12.98 3.30
CA PHE A 52 3.50 14.03 2.32
C PHE A 52 2.06 13.94 1.83
N GLY A 53 1.53 12.72 1.71
CA GLY A 53 0.15 12.45 1.36
C GLY A 53 -0.84 13.03 2.37
N ASN A 54 -0.60 12.81 3.66
CA ASN A 54 -1.41 13.36 4.75
C ASN A 54 -1.35 14.89 4.78
N GLN A 55 -0.16 15.49 4.58
CA GLN A 55 -0.02 16.94 4.48
C GLN A 55 -0.81 17.51 3.28
N MET A 56 -0.85 16.79 2.15
CA MET A 56 -1.67 17.21 1.01
C MET A 56 -3.16 17.14 1.31
N VAL A 57 -3.62 16.08 1.99
CA VAL A 57 -5.04 15.92 2.35
C VAL A 57 -5.52 17.02 3.30
N GLN A 58 -4.67 17.45 4.24
CA GLN A 58 -4.99 18.53 5.20
C GLN A 58 -5.03 19.94 4.57
N ASN A 59 -4.65 20.10 3.31
CA ASN A 59 -4.68 21.39 2.64
C ASN A 59 -6.12 21.79 2.28
N ASN A 60 -6.51 23.04 2.51
CA ASN A 60 -7.85 23.58 2.28
C ASN A 60 -8.40 23.36 0.85
N LYS A 61 -7.52 23.14 -0.13
CA LYS A 61 -7.91 22.80 -1.52
C LYS A 61 -8.56 21.41 -1.64
N ASN A 62 -8.35 20.53 -0.67
CA ASN A 62 -8.84 19.14 -0.66
C ASN A 62 -9.98 18.92 0.34
N SER A 63 -10.47 19.97 1.02
CA SER A 63 -11.58 19.89 1.98
C SER A 63 -12.89 19.41 1.36
N LYS A 64 -13.05 19.57 0.03
CA LYS A 64 -14.22 19.09 -0.73
C LYS A 64 -14.11 17.65 -1.24
N ASN A 65 -12.96 17.00 -1.07
CA ASN A 65 -12.79 15.60 -1.47
C ASN A 65 -13.39 14.69 -0.39
N SER A 66 -14.00 13.58 -0.80
CA SER A 66 -14.41 12.53 0.13
C SER A 66 -13.21 11.87 0.81
N ASP A 67 -13.44 11.32 2.01
CA ASP A 67 -12.42 10.62 2.81
C ASP A 67 -11.71 9.52 2.03
N LEU A 68 -12.45 8.80 1.18
CA LEU A 68 -11.90 7.72 0.37
C LEU A 68 -10.97 8.23 -0.75
N LYS A 69 -11.30 9.38 -1.35
CA LYS A 69 -10.44 10.05 -2.33
C LYS A 69 -9.19 10.61 -1.65
N ASN A 70 -9.34 11.17 -0.45
CA ASN A 70 -8.23 11.66 0.36
C ASN A 70 -7.30 10.51 0.79
N ALA A 71 -7.83 9.38 1.25
CA ALA A 71 -7.05 8.20 1.60
C ALA A 71 -6.26 7.63 0.41
N LEU A 72 -6.83 7.67 -0.80
CA LEU A 72 -6.12 7.29 -2.02
C LEU A 72 -4.99 8.25 -2.37
N ILE A 73 -5.22 9.56 -2.23
CA ILE A 73 -4.16 10.55 -2.40
C ILE A 73 -3.06 10.29 -1.38
N ALA A 74 -3.40 10.11 -0.11
CA ALA A 74 -2.45 9.85 0.96
C ALA A 74 -1.62 8.59 0.75
N SER A 75 -2.23 7.52 0.23
CA SER A 75 -1.54 6.26 -0.06
C SER A 75 -0.44 6.40 -1.12
N GLY A 76 -0.54 7.39 -2.01
CA GLY A 76 0.32 7.54 -3.17
C GLY A 76 0.15 6.44 -4.24
N LEU A 77 -0.92 5.64 -4.21
CA LEU A 77 -1.17 4.68 -5.30
C LEU A 77 -1.49 5.41 -6.63
N PRO A 78 -0.97 4.93 -7.77
CA PRO A 78 -1.21 5.56 -9.07
C PRO A 78 -2.69 5.38 -9.47
N ARG A 79 -3.39 6.49 -9.74
CA ARG A 79 -4.70 6.46 -10.40
C ARG A 79 -4.96 7.79 -11.10
N SER A 80 -5.69 7.70 -12.21
CA SER A 80 -6.10 8.85 -13.03
C SER A 80 -6.77 9.90 -12.15
N GLU A 81 -6.38 11.16 -12.32
CA GLU A 81 -6.93 12.32 -11.58
C GLU A 81 -8.44 12.51 -11.80
N ARG A 82 -9.03 11.77 -12.75
CA ARG A 82 -10.46 11.78 -13.11
C ARG A 82 -11.26 10.58 -12.58
N LEU A 83 -10.85 9.94 -11.48
CA LEU A 83 -11.66 8.86 -10.92
C LEU A 83 -12.89 9.40 -10.18
N ASN A 84 -14.07 8.94 -10.63
CA ASN A 84 -15.33 9.14 -9.95
C ASN A 84 -15.37 8.30 -8.65
N GLU A 85 -16.01 8.81 -7.61
CA GLU A 85 -16.13 8.15 -6.31
C GLU A 85 -16.83 6.79 -6.42
N ALA A 86 -17.80 6.66 -7.33
CA ALA A 86 -18.46 5.39 -7.63
C ALA A 86 -17.47 4.31 -8.10
N THR A 87 -16.49 4.67 -8.96
CA THR A 87 -15.45 3.75 -9.43
C THR A 87 -14.48 3.38 -8.31
N ILE A 88 -14.20 4.34 -7.44
CA ILE A 88 -13.36 4.12 -6.26
C ILE A 88 -14.02 3.13 -5.30
N ARG A 89 -15.29 3.37 -4.92
CA ARG A 89 -16.07 2.45 -4.06
C ARG A 89 -16.23 1.07 -4.70
N LYS A 90 -16.42 0.98 -6.02
CA LYS A 90 -16.47 -0.33 -6.71
C LYS A 90 -15.17 -1.12 -6.60
N THR A 91 -14.01 -0.45 -6.60
CA THR A 91 -12.71 -1.12 -6.50
C THR A 91 -12.31 -1.41 -5.05
N TYR A 92 -12.59 -0.47 -4.15
CA TYR A 92 -12.03 -0.42 -2.80
C TYR A 92 -13.09 -0.48 -1.68
N GLY A 93 -14.35 -0.72 -2.00
CA GLY A 93 -15.47 -0.81 -1.04
C GLY A 93 -15.87 -2.25 -0.73
N GLY A 94 -16.62 -2.42 0.37
CA GLY A 94 -17.18 -3.70 0.80
C GLY A 94 -16.14 -4.82 0.93
N ARG A 95 -16.50 -6.01 0.44
CA ARG A 95 -15.66 -7.23 0.52
C ARG A 95 -14.33 -7.13 -0.23
N ASN A 96 -14.24 -6.28 -1.26
CA ASN A 96 -12.99 -6.08 -1.99
C ASN A 96 -11.97 -5.29 -1.16
N ALA A 97 -12.44 -4.36 -0.31
CA ALA A 97 -11.59 -3.59 0.59
C ALA A 97 -10.86 -4.48 1.60
N SER A 98 -11.59 -5.45 2.17
CA SER A 98 -11.03 -6.37 3.15
C SER A 98 -10.03 -7.31 2.49
N ILE A 99 -10.35 -7.91 1.34
CA ILE A 99 -9.42 -8.79 0.61
C ILE A 99 -8.15 -8.02 0.24
N LEU A 100 -8.29 -6.77 -0.21
CA LEU A 100 -7.15 -5.94 -0.54
C LEU A 100 -6.21 -5.82 0.66
N LEU A 101 -6.71 -5.53 1.87
CA LEU A 101 -5.87 -5.40 3.07
C LEU A 101 -5.36 -6.76 3.59
N PHE A 102 -6.19 -7.80 3.52
CA PHE A 102 -5.86 -9.12 4.06
C PHE A 102 -4.80 -9.85 3.22
N ALA A 103 -4.75 -9.65 1.90
CA ALA A 103 -3.73 -10.27 1.05
C ALA A 103 -2.27 -9.90 1.46
N PRO A 104 -1.89 -8.61 1.55
CA PRO A 104 -0.55 -8.23 2.00
C PRO A 104 -0.32 -8.56 3.49
N ALA A 105 -1.35 -8.55 4.34
CA ALA A 105 -1.22 -8.99 5.74
C ALA A 105 -0.95 -10.50 5.85
N ALA A 106 -1.64 -11.32 5.06
CA ALA A 106 -1.43 -12.75 4.99
C ALA A 106 -0.05 -13.09 4.39
N MET A 107 0.36 -12.36 3.35
CA MET A 107 1.70 -12.49 2.77
C MET A 107 2.80 -12.11 3.78
N LEU A 108 2.58 -11.06 4.57
CA LEU A 108 3.47 -10.67 5.67
C LEU A 108 3.54 -11.78 6.73
N ALA A 109 2.39 -12.31 7.18
CA ALA A 109 2.35 -13.38 8.15
C ALA A 109 3.08 -14.64 7.63
N PHE A 110 2.81 -15.05 6.38
CA PHE A 110 3.46 -16.19 5.76
C PHE A 110 4.98 -16.02 5.62
N THR A 111 5.43 -14.85 5.18
CA THR A 111 6.88 -14.57 5.04
C THR A 111 7.57 -14.48 6.39
N CYS A 112 6.95 -13.87 7.40
CA CYS A 112 7.43 -13.89 8.78
C CYS A 112 7.51 -15.33 9.34
N SER A 113 6.50 -16.17 9.10
CA SER A 113 6.55 -17.58 9.48
C SER A 113 7.70 -18.31 8.78
N LYS A 114 7.95 -18.04 7.49
CA LYS A 114 9.09 -18.62 6.78
C LYS A 114 10.44 -18.21 7.36
N VAL A 115 10.61 -16.97 7.85
CA VAL A 115 11.86 -16.56 8.52
C VAL A 115 12.19 -17.43 9.73
N ALA A 116 11.18 -17.94 10.44
CA ALA A 116 11.39 -18.84 11.57
C ALA A 116 11.97 -20.21 11.16
N PHE A 117 11.81 -20.61 9.89
CA PHE A 117 12.27 -21.91 9.37
C PHE A 117 13.46 -21.79 8.41
N THR A 118 13.59 -20.66 7.70
CA THR A 118 14.57 -20.45 6.64
C THR A 118 15.05 -19.00 6.64
N VAL A 119 16.37 -18.80 6.59
CA VAL A 119 16.99 -17.47 6.55
C VAL A 119 17.43 -17.16 5.12
N GLU A 120 16.44 -17.07 4.23
CA GLU A 120 16.66 -16.77 2.82
C GLU A 120 16.47 -15.27 2.54
N PRO A 121 17.38 -14.61 1.81
CA PRO A 121 17.29 -13.18 1.48
C PRO A 121 15.96 -12.78 0.83
N VAL A 122 15.42 -13.62 -0.07
CA VAL A 122 14.15 -13.37 -0.76
C VAL A 122 12.96 -13.27 0.20
N VAL A 123 13.00 -14.00 1.31
CA VAL A 123 11.94 -13.98 2.33
C VAL A 123 11.90 -12.61 3.03
N PHE A 124 13.07 -12.03 3.32
CA PHE A 124 13.15 -10.68 3.90
C PHE A 124 12.63 -9.62 2.92
N SER A 125 12.97 -9.70 1.64
CA SER A 125 12.38 -8.82 0.63
C SER A 125 10.86 -8.98 0.53
N GLY A 126 10.35 -10.21 0.68
CA GLY A 126 8.92 -10.50 0.77
C GLY A 126 8.23 -9.85 1.96
N ILE A 127 8.84 -9.89 3.15
CA ILE A 127 8.34 -9.20 4.36
C ILE A 127 8.22 -7.70 4.12
N PHE A 128 9.30 -7.08 3.68
CA PHE A 128 9.35 -5.62 3.52
C PHE A 128 8.43 -5.13 2.40
N LEU A 129 8.31 -5.89 1.31
CA LEU A 129 7.36 -5.63 0.24
C LEU A 129 5.92 -5.70 0.77
N SER A 130 5.58 -6.77 1.49
CA SER A 130 4.24 -6.98 2.05
C SER A 130 3.86 -5.88 3.05
N ALA A 131 4.80 -5.51 3.93
CA ALA A 131 4.62 -4.43 4.89
C ALA A 131 4.44 -3.07 4.19
N SER A 132 5.21 -2.78 3.13
CA SER A 132 5.07 -1.55 2.35
C SER A 132 3.69 -1.47 1.67
N ILE A 133 3.23 -2.56 1.06
CA ILE A 133 1.91 -2.62 0.41
C ILE A 133 0.79 -2.46 1.45
N PHE A 134 0.90 -3.16 2.59
CA PHE A 134 -0.04 -3.05 3.69
C PHE A 134 -0.18 -1.60 4.18
N MET A 135 0.95 -0.91 4.42
CA MET A 135 0.94 0.50 4.83
C MET A 135 0.31 1.42 3.78
N ALA A 136 0.53 1.17 2.49
CA ALA A 136 -0.11 1.96 1.43
C ALA A 136 -1.64 1.78 1.44
N MET A 137 -2.12 0.59 1.78
CA MET A 137 -3.52 0.22 1.64
C MET A 137 -4.36 0.46 2.90
N TYR A 138 -3.72 0.50 4.06
CA TYR A 138 -4.36 0.71 5.34
C TYR A 138 -5.24 1.98 5.40
N PRO A 139 -4.79 3.17 4.93
CA PRO A 139 -5.64 4.36 4.90
C PRO A 139 -6.90 4.19 4.04
N ILE A 140 -6.78 3.49 2.91
CA ILE A 140 -7.88 3.25 1.97
C ILE A 140 -8.94 2.36 2.62
N TYR A 141 -8.50 1.31 3.31
CA TYR A 141 -9.39 0.40 4.02
C TYR A 141 -10.17 1.11 5.13
N ILE A 142 -9.51 1.95 5.95
CA ILE A 142 -10.18 2.73 7.00
C ILE A 142 -11.25 3.65 6.38
N ALA A 143 -10.90 4.38 5.33
CA ALA A 143 -11.83 5.29 4.69
C ALA A 143 -13.03 4.55 4.07
N ALA A 144 -12.80 3.40 3.42
CA ALA A 144 -13.87 2.58 2.87
C ALA A 144 -14.83 2.07 3.95
N LYS A 145 -14.31 1.61 5.08
CA LYS A 145 -15.11 1.12 6.21
C LYS A 145 -15.97 2.24 6.83
N ASN A 146 -15.44 3.46 6.92
CA ASN A 146 -16.20 4.59 7.47
C ASN A 146 -17.34 5.02 6.54
N VAL A 147 -17.11 4.95 5.23
CA VAL A 147 -18.11 5.25 4.20
C VAL A 147 -19.27 4.25 4.19
N ASP A 148 -18.98 2.95 4.36
CA ASP A 148 -20.03 1.93 4.43
C ASP A 148 -20.89 2.11 5.70
N LYS A 149 -20.27 2.47 6.83
CA LYS A 149 -20.99 2.77 8.09
C LYS A 149 -21.87 4.02 8.04
N SER A 150 -21.48 5.05 7.30
CA SER A 150 -22.31 6.26 7.15
C SER A 150 -23.56 5.98 6.31
N GLY A 151 -23.44 5.14 5.26
CA GLY A 151 -24.59 4.76 4.44
C GLY A 151 -25.60 3.88 5.19
N GLU A 152 -25.14 3.00 6.07
CA GLU A 152 -26.03 2.20 6.93
C GLU A 152 -26.81 3.06 7.93
N LYS A 153 -26.20 4.12 8.49
CA LYS A 153 -26.86 5.01 9.44
C LYS A 153 -27.95 5.86 8.80
N GLU A 154 -27.74 6.33 7.57
CA GLU A 154 -28.76 7.08 6.80
C GLU A 154 -29.94 6.19 6.42
N ALA A 155 -29.71 4.92 6.04
CA ALA A 155 -30.77 3.99 5.67
C ALA A 155 -31.63 3.48 6.84
N THR A 156 -31.14 3.58 8.09
CA THR A 156 -31.92 3.23 9.30
C THR A 156 -32.62 4.43 9.94
N ALA A 157 -32.42 5.64 9.40
CA ALA A 157 -33.04 6.88 9.88
C ALA A 157 -34.28 7.30 9.05
N GLU A 158 -34.60 6.55 7.99
CA GLU A 158 -35.86 6.59 7.24
C GLU A 158 -36.83 5.49 7.71
#